data_AF-A0A1I0Y1Y4-F1
#
_entry.id   AF-A0A1I0Y1Y4-F1
#
_cell.length_a   1.000
_cell.length_b   1.000
_cell.length_c   1.000
_cell.angle_alpha   90.00
_cell.angle_beta   90.00
_cell.angle_gamma   90.00
#
_symmetry.space_group_name_H-M   'P 1'
#
loop_
_entity.id
_entity.type
_entity.pdbx_description
1 polymer ?
#
loop_
_entity_poly.entity_id
_entity_poly.type
_entity_poly.pdbx_seq_one_letter_code
_entity_poly.pdbx_strand_id
1 'polypeptide(L)' 'MVDFAPVAGQLRVLLNGTADNQLSAPTPCTEYTVGDLLDHLLALTYECRNAASPRRVADLFNTRFLPVRQAWSHEC' A
#
# COMPACT_ATOMS: atom_id res chain seq x y z
N MET A 1 -1.56 19.37 -7.74
CA MET A 1 -1.01 18.00 -7.72
C MET A 1 -0.34 17.83 -6.37
N VAL A 2 -0.70 16.80 -5.61
CA VAL A 2 -0.04 16.52 -4.32
C VAL A 2 1.34 15.91 -4.61
N ASP A 3 2.38 16.42 -3.97
CA ASP A 3 3.72 15.82 -4.03
C ASP A 3 3.88 14.80 -2.90
N PHE A 4 4.06 13.53 -3.29
CA PHE A 4 4.27 12.43 -2.36
C PHE A 4 5.76 12.16 -2.09
N ALA A 5 6.69 12.80 -2.80
CA ALA A 5 8.12 12.52 -2.66
C ALA A 5 8.64 12.66 -1.22
N PRO A 6 8.24 13.68 -0.42
CA PRO A 6 8.69 13.79 0.97
C PRO A 6 8.22 12.62 1.83
N VAL A 7 6.94 12.24 1.69
CA VAL A 7 6.32 11.15 2.47
C VAL A 7 6.87 9.79 2.07
N ALA A 8 7.07 9.56 0.77
CA ALA A 8 7.71 8.35 0.26
C ALA A 8 9.16 8.20 0.77
N GLY A 9 9.86 9.32 0.92
CA GLY A 9 11.19 9.35 1.54
C GLY A 9 11.18 8.88 2.99
N GLN A 10 10.23 9.36 3.80
CA GLN A 10 10.06 8.92 5.19
C GLN A 10 9.69 7.44 5.28
N LEU A 11 8.79 6.97 4.41
CA LEU A 11 8.41 5.56 4.36
C LEU A 11 9.61 4.67 4.05
N ARG A 12 10.51 5.08 3.15
CA ARG A 12 11.74 4.33 2.84
C ARG A 12 12.66 4.18 4.07
N VAL A 13 12.76 5.21 4.90
CA VAL A 13 13.55 5.14 6.15
C VAL A 13 12.93 4.15 7.13
N LEU A 14 11.60 4.18 7.28
CA LEU A 14 10.88 3.24 8.14
C LEU A 14 11.05 1.79 7.66
N LEU A 15 10.83 1.53 6.37
CA LEU A 15 10.98 0.20 5.77
C LEU A 15 12.37 -0.39 5.96
N ASN A 16 13.43 0.43 5.86
CA ASN A 16 14.79 -0.03 6.09
C ASN A 16 15.07 -0.42 7.55
N GLY A 17 14.28 0.09 8.50
CA GLY A 17 14.39 -0.23 9.93
C GLY A 17 13.50 -1.38 10.38
N THR A 18 12.59 -1.85 9.51
CA THR A 18 11.64 -2.93 9.83
C THR A 18 12.23 -4.28 9.44
N ALA A 19 12.47 -5.14 10.43
CA ALA A 19 12.88 -6.52 10.22
C ALA A 19 11.68 -7.44 10.01
N ASP A 20 11.89 -8.56 9.31
CA ASP A 20 10.83 -9.53 8.98
C ASP A 20 10.08 -10.06 10.22
N ASN A 21 10.79 -10.23 11.35
CA ASN A 21 10.18 -10.69 12.59
C ASN A 21 9.25 -9.65 13.25
N GLN A 22 9.27 -8.40 12.80
CA GLN A 22 8.38 -7.34 13.25
C GLN A 22 7.09 -7.27 12.42
N LEU A 23 7.01 -7.99 11.30
CA LEU A 23 5.83 -7.95 10.43
C LEU A 23 4.57 -8.50 11.11
N SER A 24 4.72 -9.40 12.08
CA SER A 24 3.60 -9.91 12.89
C SER A 24 3.30 -9.07 14.13
N ALA A 25 4.08 -8.02 14.42
CA ALA A 25 3.86 -7.16 15.56
C ALA A 25 2.60 -6.29 15.34
N PRO A 26 1.80 -6.02 16.39
CA PRO A 26 0.66 -5.13 16.28
C PRO A 26 1.13 -3.69 16.01
N THR A 27 0.34 -2.95 15.23
CA THR A 27 0.47 -1.50 15.18
C THR A 27 -0.22 -0.88 16.41
N PRO A 28 -0.05 0.43 16.69
CA PRO A 28 -0.83 1.12 17.72
C PRO A 28 -2.35 0.97 17.56
N CYS A 29 -2.79 0.72 16.32
CA CYS A 29 -4.09 0.17 15.97
C CYS A 29 -4.04 -1.35 16.04
N THR A 30 -4.43 -1.91 17.18
CA THR A 30 -4.24 -3.33 17.51
C THR A 30 -4.94 -4.30 16.54
N GLU A 31 -5.84 -3.80 15.71
CA GLU A 31 -6.56 -4.53 14.66
C GLU A 31 -5.65 -4.95 13.49
N TYR A 32 -4.49 -4.30 13.33
CA TYR A 32 -3.58 -4.51 12.21
C TYR A 32 -2.17 -4.82 12.67
N THR A 33 -1.51 -5.76 11.99
CA THR A 33 -0.08 -5.96 12.11
C THR A 33 0.71 -4.97 11.26
N VAL A 34 2.00 -4.82 11.54
CA VAL A 34 2.92 -4.05 10.67
C VAL A 34 2.87 -4.59 9.24
N GLY A 35 2.86 -5.92 9.08
CA GLY A 35 2.76 -6.60 7.79
C GLY A 35 1.48 -6.23 7.04
N ASP A 36 0.34 -6.20 7.72
CA ASP A 36 -0.93 -5.78 7.12
C ASP A 36 -0.82 -4.35 6.57
N LEU A 37 -0.29 -3.40 7.36
CA LEU A 37 -0.16 -2.01 6.93
C LEU A 37 0.80 -1.85 5.73
N LEU A 38 1.88 -2.64 5.70
CA LEU A 38 2.82 -2.62 4.57
C LEU A 38 2.22 -3.22 3.29
N ASP A 39 1.45 -4.30 3.39
CA ASP A 39 0.74 -4.88 2.26
C ASP A 39 -0.25 -3.87 1.65
N HIS A 40 -0.95 -3.12 2.50
CA HIS A 40 -1.85 -2.04 2.08
C HIS A 40 -1.12 -0.91 1.35
N LEU A 41 0.01 -0.43 1.89
CA LEU A 41 0.82 0.59 1.23
C LEU A 41 1.37 0.10 -0.11
N LEU A 42 1.80 -1.16 -0.17
CA LEU A 42 2.28 -1.77 -1.41
C LEU A 42 1.19 -1.78 -2.48
N ALA A 43 -0.02 -2.25 -2.15
CA ALA A 43 -1.15 -2.23 -3.06
C ALA A 43 -1.44 -0.81 -3.59
N LEU A 44 -1.45 0.20 -2.72
CA LEU A 44 -1.64 1.59 -3.12
C LEU A 44 -0.57 2.07 -4.12
N THR A 45 0.71 1.77 -3.86
CA THR A 45 1.79 2.18 -4.78
C THR A 45 1.70 1.50 -6.14
N TYR A 46 1.24 0.25 -6.19
CA TYR A 46 0.95 -0.45 -7.45
C TYR A 46 -0.18 0.23 -8.22
N GLU A 47 -1.27 0.60 -7.55
CA GLU A 47 -2.40 1.28 -8.19
C GLU A 47 -2.00 2.67 -8.73
N CYS A 48 -1.21 3.44 -7.97
CA CYS A 48 -0.67 4.72 -8.46
C CYS A 48 0.19 4.53 -9.72
N ARG A 49 1.05 3.51 -9.73
CA ARG A 49 1.88 3.16 -10.90
C ARG A 49 1.02 2.78 -12.09
N ASN A 50 0.00 1.95 -11.89
CA ASN A 50 -0.91 1.53 -12.94
C ASN A 50 -1.68 2.73 -13.51
N ALA A 51 -2.19 3.61 -12.66
CA ALA A 51 -2.89 4.82 -13.07
C ALA A 51 -2.00 5.81 -13.86
N ALA A 52 -0.70 5.88 -13.52
CA ALA A 52 0.28 6.69 -14.24
C ALA A 52 0.77 6.05 -15.54
N SER A 53 0.60 4.73 -15.70
CA SER A 53 1.01 4.02 -16.91
C SER A 53 0.04 4.30 -18.07
N PRO A 54 0.54 4.46 -19.31
CA PRO A 54 -0.35 4.58 -20.46
C PRO A 54 -1.19 3.31 -20.58
N ARG A 55 -2.52 3.44 -20.59
CA ARG A 55 -3.42 2.29 -20.79
C ARG A 55 -3.10 1.63 -22.13
N ARG A 56 -2.56 0.42 -22.12
CA ARG A 56 -2.50 -0.39 -23.33
C ARG A 56 -3.83 -1.12 -23.49
N VAL A 57 -4.26 -1.30 -24.74
CA VAL A 57 -5.50 -2.03 -25.05
C VAL A 57 -5.55 -3.45 -24.47
N ALA A 58 -4.40 -4.04 -24.13
CA ALA A 58 -4.29 -5.33 -23.44
C ALA A 58 -4.77 -5.30 -21.97
N ASP A 59 -4.73 -4.15 -21.29
CA ASP A 59 -5.05 -4.03 -19.87
C ASP A 59 -6.57 -3.91 -19.61
N LEU A 60 -7.37 -3.66 -20.65
CA LEU A 60 -8.84 -3.55 -20.57
C LEU A 60 -9.52 -4.89 -20.23
N PHE A 61 -8.81 -6.02 -20.36
CA PHE A 61 -9.32 -7.35 -20.04
C PHE A 61 -8.91 -7.88 -18.65
N ASN A 62 -8.15 -7.10 -17.85
CA ASN A 62 -7.64 -7.59 -16.57
C ASN A 62 -8.37 -6.97 -15.36
N THR A 63 -9.44 -7.62 -14.90
CA THR A 63 -10.22 -7.25 -13.70
C THR A 63 -9.57 -7.69 -12.37
N ARG A 64 -8.26 -7.50 -12.19
CA ARG A 64 -7.54 -8.16 -11.07
C ARG A 64 -7.50 -7.44 -9.72
N PHE A 65 -8.08 -6.25 -9.56
CA PHE A 65 -7.82 -5.44 -8.34
C PHE A 65 -9.07 -4.98 -7.56
N LEU A 66 -10.16 -5.75 -7.61
CA LEU A 66 -11.39 -5.43 -6.88
C LEU A 66 -11.45 -5.75 -5.37
N PRO A 67 -10.63 -6.62 -4.73
CA PRO A 67 -10.87 -6.94 -3.32
C PRO A 67 -10.26 -5.96 -2.31
N VAL A 68 -9.32 -5.07 -2.68
CA VAL A 68 -8.72 -4.10 -1.74
C VAL A 68 -9.66 -2.93 -1.37
N ARG A 69 -10.75 -2.73 -2.14
CA ARG A 69 -11.67 -1.59 -1.92
C ARG A 69 -12.53 -1.67 -0.66
N GLN A 70 -12.66 -2.83 -0.01
CA GLN A 70 -13.63 -3.02 1.08
C GLN A 70 -13.02 -3.02 2.50
N ALA A 71 -11.69 -2.95 2.65
CA ALA A 71 -11.05 -2.95 3.97
C ALA A 71 -10.99 -1.55 4.64
N TRP A 72 -11.17 -0.47 3.87
CA TRP A 72 -10.97 0.91 4.33
C TRP A 72 -12.27 1.58 4.79
N SER A 73 -13.08 0.93 5.64
CA SER A 73 -14.26 1.58 6.24
C SER A 73 -14.30 1.54 7.76
N HIS A 74 -13.25 1.04 8.40
CA HIS A 74 -13.17 0.99 9.85
C HIS A 74 -11.86 1.65 10.26
N GLU A 75 -11.98 2.95 10.49
CA GLU A 75 -11.13 3.73 11.38
C GLU A 75 -10.61 2.87 12.54
N CYS A 76 -9.31 2.98 12.81
CA CYS A 76 -8.97 3.53 14.12
C CYS A 76 -9.46 4.98 14.15
#